data_AF-A0A7C4XXY6-F1
#
_entry.id   AF-A0A7C4XXY6-F1
#
_cell.length_a   1.000
_cell.length_b   1.000
_cell.length_c   1.000
_cell.angle_alpha   90.00
_cell.angle_beta   90.00
_cell.angle_gamma   90.00
#
_symmetry.space_group_name_H-M   'P 1'
#
loop_
_entity.id
_entity.type
_entity.pdbx_description
1 polymer ?
#
loop_
_entity_poly.entity_id
_entity_poly.type
_entity_poly.pdbx_seq_one_letter_code
_entity_poly.pdbx_strand_id
1 'polypeptide(L)'
;MFSKRLERLERPRQSVSEGGGWNGWNSKTFGFTLIEILVASFIFVVAVLASFSAFYSTTSYQAKTKVVRETTQEARNVIETLTREIRLADGVEVLNLDGTSCSNNCPVLKITKDGVDKKYKYNSDNNNNKIILDTTLPADVTTNNVNVSNLSFTKTSDGGIQIQLTIKEKQQYVKMAEKGVITLKTTVYKRGYK
;
A
#
# COMPACT_ATOMS: atom_id res chain seq x y z
N MET A 1 1.50 -33.01 7.08
CA MET A 1 0.48 -32.49 6.14
C MET A 1 1.07 -31.29 5.42
N PHE A 2 1.39 -31.23 4.13
CA PHE A 2 1.21 -32.10 2.97
C PHE A 2 2.52 -32.09 2.18
N SER A 3 3.17 -33.25 2.10
CA SER A 3 4.26 -33.54 1.18
C SER A 3 3.63 -33.79 -0.20
N LYS A 4 3.77 -32.84 -1.13
CA LYS A 4 3.41 -33.06 -2.54
C LYS A 4 4.67 -33.46 -3.32
N ARG A 5 4.78 -34.78 -3.40
CA ARG A 5 5.57 -35.60 -4.33
C ARG A 5 5.53 -35.01 -5.74
N LEU A 6 6.66 -34.51 -6.23
CA LEU A 6 6.85 -34.14 -7.63
C LEU A 6 7.16 -35.42 -8.41
N GLU A 7 6.14 -35.97 -9.06
CA GLU A 7 6.32 -37.00 -10.08
C GLU A 7 7.02 -36.39 -11.30
N ARG A 8 8.30 -36.74 -11.39
CA ARG A 8 9.19 -36.43 -12.50
C ARG A 8 8.80 -37.34 -13.66
N LEU A 9 7.95 -36.85 -14.55
CA LEU A 9 7.64 -37.51 -15.82
C LEU A 9 8.87 -37.44 -16.73
N GLU A 10 9.69 -38.47 -16.68
CA GLU A 10 10.71 -38.78 -17.68
C GLU A 10 9.98 -39.05 -19.00
N ARG A 11 10.08 -38.10 -19.95
CA ARG A 11 9.63 -38.34 -21.31
C ARG A 11 10.66 -39.24 -22.01
N PRO A 12 10.22 -40.25 -22.78
CA PRO A 12 11.12 -41.07 -23.56
C PRO A 12 11.83 -40.21 -24.60
N ARG A 13 13.16 -40.34 -24.68
CA ARG A 13 13.97 -39.79 -25.76
C ARG A 13 13.55 -40.48 -27.05
N GLN A 14 12.78 -39.79 -27.88
CA GLN A 14 12.59 -40.19 -29.27
C GLN A 14 13.91 -40.01 -30.00
N SER A 15 14.47 -41.11 -30.48
CA SER A 15 15.60 -41.14 -31.41
C SER A 15 15.15 -40.46 -32.70
N VAL A 16 15.62 -39.23 -32.90
CA VAL A 16 15.46 -38.51 -34.16
C VAL A 16 16.31 -39.22 -35.21
N SER A 17 15.63 -39.83 -36.18
CA SER A 17 16.26 -40.41 -37.36
C SER A 17 16.91 -39.29 -38.17
N GLU A 18 18.24 -39.27 -38.17
CA GLU A 18 19.03 -38.67 -39.23
C GLU A 18 18.62 -39.29 -40.57
N GLY A 19 18.36 -38.48 -41.58
CA GLY A 19 18.11 -38.99 -42.94
C GLY A 19 16.95 -38.34 -43.68
N GLY A 20 16.87 -37.02 -43.68
CA GLY A 20 16.05 -36.27 -44.63
C GLY A 20 16.92 -35.27 -45.36
N GLY A 21 17.48 -35.68 -46.49
CA GLY A 21 18.29 -34.82 -47.36
C GLY A 21 17.52 -33.54 -47.68
N TRP A 22 18.00 -32.42 -47.16
CA TRP A 22 17.53 -31.09 -47.54
C TRP A 22 18.02 -30.82 -48.96
N ASN A 23 17.24 -31.29 -49.95
CA ASN A 23 17.40 -30.90 -51.33
C ASN A 23 17.35 -29.38 -51.38
N GLY A 24 18.47 -28.76 -51.77
CA GLY A 24 18.65 -27.33 -51.82
C GLY A 24 17.53 -26.67 -52.60
N TRP A 25 16.62 -26.02 -51.89
CA TRP A 25 15.74 -25.04 -52.48
C TRP A 25 16.66 -23.89 -52.88
N ASN A 26 16.94 -23.77 -54.19
CA ASN A 26 17.49 -22.56 -54.77
C ASN A 26 16.53 -21.41 -54.44
N SER A 27 16.71 -20.81 -53.27
CA SER A 27 15.96 -19.64 -52.84
C SER A 27 16.42 -18.50 -53.74
N LYS A 28 15.60 -18.18 -54.75
CA LYS A 28 15.77 -16.94 -55.51
C LYS A 28 15.75 -15.79 -54.50
N THR A 29 16.89 -15.14 -54.34
CA THR A 29 17.04 -13.95 -53.51
C THR A 29 16.34 -12.79 -54.22
N PHE A 30 15.04 -12.65 -53.98
CA PHE A 30 14.31 -11.45 -54.35
C PHE A 30 14.71 -10.34 -53.37
N GLY A 31 15.41 -9.33 -53.88
CA GLY A 31 15.76 -8.15 -53.10
C GLY A 31 14.52 -7.29 -52.82
N PHE A 32 14.51 -6.60 -51.69
CA PHE A 32 13.46 -5.64 -51.35
C PHE A 32 13.57 -4.41 -52.24
N THR A 33 12.44 -3.92 -52.72
CA THR A 33 12.37 -2.65 -53.41
C THR A 33 12.50 -1.49 -52.40
N LEU A 34 12.99 -0.34 -52.85
CA LEU A 34 13.16 0.84 -51.99
C LEU A 34 11.81 1.29 -51.39
N ILE A 35 10.74 1.19 -52.17
CA ILE A 35 9.39 1.58 -51.71
C ILE A 35 8.86 0.65 -50.62
N GLU A 36 9.14 -0.66 -50.69
CA GLU A 36 8.73 -1.61 -49.64
C GLU A 36 9.44 -1.30 -48.32
N ILE A 37 10.73 -0.96 -48.36
CA ILE A 37 11.49 -0.57 -47.16
C ILE A 37 10.92 0.72 -46.55
N LEU A 38 10.55 1.70 -47.39
CA LEU A 38 9.94 2.95 -46.93
C LEU A 38 8.60 2.69 -46.23
N VAL A 39 7.70 1.93 -46.87
CA VAL A 39 6.38 1.60 -46.29
C VAL A 39 6.52 0.77 -45.02
N ALA A 40 7.42 -0.23 -45.01
CA ALA A 40 7.68 -1.05 -43.82
C ALA A 40 8.21 -0.21 -42.65
N SER A 41 9.14 0.73 -42.92
CA SER A 41 9.66 1.63 -41.88
C SER A 41 8.59 2.53 -41.28
N PHE A 42 7.68 3.05 -42.10
CA PHE A 42 6.57 3.88 -41.63
C PHE A 42 5.63 3.10 -40.70
N ILE A 43 5.21 1.90 -41.11
CA ILE A 43 4.36 1.03 -40.30
C ILE A 43 5.07 0.65 -38.99
N PHE A 44 6.37 0.37 -39.05
CA PHE A 44 7.17 0.05 -37.87
C PHE A 44 7.19 1.20 -36.86
N VAL A 45 7.41 2.45 -37.31
CA VAL A 45 7.40 3.62 -36.42
C VAL A 45 6.03 3.78 -35.74
N VAL A 46 4.93 3.61 -36.48
CA VAL A 46 3.58 3.69 -35.91
C VAL A 46 3.36 2.61 -34.83
N ALA A 47 3.79 1.37 -35.09
CA ALA A 47 3.68 0.27 -34.13
C ALA A 47 4.51 0.51 -32.85
N VAL A 48 5.73 1.06 -33.02
CA VAL A 48 6.60 1.43 -31.89
C VAL A 48 5.98 2.53 -31.05
N LEU A 49 5.43 3.59 -31.67
CA LEU A 49 4.75 4.67 -30.96
C LEU A 49 3.51 4.18 -30.19
N ALA A 50 2.70 3.32 -30.79
CA ALA A 50 1.57 2.69 -30.11
C ALA A 50 2.02 1.89 -28.87
N SER A 51 3.13 1.15 -28.99
CA SER A 51 3.69 0.37 -27.89
C SER A 51 4.21 1.26 -26.75
N PHE A 52 4.87 2.39 -27.08
CA PHE A 52 5.33 3.35 -26.08
C PHE A 52 4.18 4.02 -25.33
N SER A 53 3.07 4.31 -26.01
CA SER A 53 1.86 4.85 -25.36
C SER A 53 1.30 3.88 -24.30
N ALA A 54 1.20 2.59 -24.65
CA ALA A 54 0.77 1.57 -23.70
C ALA A 54 1.73 1.45 -22.49
N PHE A 55 3.04 1.51 -22.74
CA PHE A 55 4.05 1.46 -21.70
C PHE A 55 3.94 2.65 -20.73
N TYR A 56 3.83 3.87 -21.24
CA TYR A 56 3.72 5.08 -20.42
C TYR A 56 2.50 5.05 -19.49
N SER A 57 1.36 4.59 -20.01
CA SER A 57 0.15 4.42 -19.20
C SER A 57 0.38 3.47 -18.03
N THR A 58 1.04 2.33 -18.29
CA THR A 58 1.32 1.28 -17.29
C THR A 58 2.20 1.78 -16.15
N THR A 59 3.24 2.57 -16.45
CA THR A 59 4.13 3.15 -15.42
C THR A 59 3.36 4.05 -14.46
N SER A 60 2.42 4.85 -14.97
CA SER A 60 1.60 5.73 -14.14
C SER A 60 0.68 4.95 -13.18
N TYR A 61 0.13 3.82 -13.63
CA TYR A 61 -0.69 2.95 -12.78
C TYR A 61 0.13 2.27 -11.68
N GLN A 62 1.34 1.83 -11.98
CA GLN A 62 2.23 1.22 -10.98
C GLN A 62 2.56 2.20 -9.85
N ALA A 63 2.85 3.46 -10.19
CA ALA A 63 3.12 4.50 -9.20
C ALA A 63 1.91 4.75 -8.28
N LYS A 64 0.70 4.81 -8.85
CA LYS A 64 -0.55 4.99 -8.07
C LYS A 64 -0.79 3.81 -7.12
N THR A 65 -0.66 2.59 -7.63
CA THR A 65 -0.85 1.37 -6.82
C THR A 65 0.16 1.28 -5.69
N LYS A 66 1.42 1.69 -5.93
CA LYS A 66 2.45 1.73 -4.88
C LYS A 66 2.06 2.67 -3.75
N VAL A 67 1.66 3.90 -4.08
CA VAL A 67 1.21 4.90 -3.10
C VAL A 67 0.04 4.38 -2.26
N VAL A 68 -1.02 3.91 -2.91
CA VAL A 68 -2.21 3.38 -2.20
C VAL A 68 -1.83 2.21 -1.30
N ARG A 69 -0.95 1.31 -1.76
CA ARG A 69 -0.48 0.17 -0.97
C ARG A 69 0.28 0.62 0.27
N GLU A 70 1.19 1.57 0.14
CA GLU A 70 1.99 2.11 1.25
C GLU A 70 1.09 2.84 2.27
N THR A 71 0.20 3.72 1.82
CA THR A 71 -0.79 4.37 2.69
C THR A 71 -1.68 3.34 3.39
N THR A 72 -2.09 2.26 2.70
CA THR A 72 -2.93 1.19 3.28
C THR A 72 -2.19 0.42 4.37
N GLN A 73 -0.95 0.04 4.09
CA GLN A 73 -0.12 -0.69 5.03
C GLN A 73 0.12 0.13 6.28
N GLU A 74 0.37 1.43 6.12
CA GLU A 74 0.56 2.34 7.24
C GLU A 74 -0.71 2.50 8.08
N ALA A 75 -1.86 2.71 7.44
CA ALA A 75 -3.14 2.81 8.14
C ALA A 75 -3.46 1.52 8.92
N ARG A 76 -3.17 0.35 8.36
CA ARG A 76 -3.33 -0.95 9.04
C ARG A 76 -2.38 -1.08 10.23
N ASN A 77 -1.10 -0.74 10.05
CA ASN A 77 -0.09 -0.81 11.12
C ASN A 77 -0.49 0.05 12.34
N VAL A 78 -0.98 1.27 12.09
CA VAL A 78 -1.49 2.16 13.15
C VAL A 78 -2.69 1.52 13.86
N ILE A 79 -3.69 1.05 13.11
CA ILE A 79 -4.89 0.43 13.69
C ILE A 79 -4.54 -0.83 14.48
N GLU A 80 -3.65 -1.69 13.97
CA GLU A 80 -3.19 -2.89 14.66
C GLU A 80 -2.44 -2.54 15.95
N THR A 81 -1.57 -1.53 15.90
CA THR A 81 -0.84 -1.06 17.08
C THR A 81 -1.80 -0.54 18.15
N LEU A 82 -2.74 0.35 17.79
CA LEU A 82 -3.74 0.87 18.73
C LEU A 82 -4.65 -0.24 19.27
N THR A 83 -5.12 -1.14 18.40
CA THR A 83 -5.96 -2.28 18.78
C THR A 83 -5.24 -3.20 19.75
N ARG A 84 -3.96 -3.48 19.51
CA ARG A 84 -3.13 -4.31 20.39
C ARG A 84 -2.95 -3.64 21.75
N GLU A 85 -2.62 -2.35 21.79
CA GLU A 85 -2.45 -1.62 23.05
C GLU A 85 -3.74 -1.58 23.86
N ILE A 86 -4.90 -1.32 23.23
CA ILE A 86 -6.22 -1.35 23.92
C ILE A 86 -6.52 -2.73 24.50
N ARG A 87 -6.21 -3.81 23.76
CA ARG A 87 -6.47 -5.18 24.23
C ARG A 87 -5.60 -5.58 25.41
N LEU A 88 -4.38 -5.06 25.48
CA LEU A 88 -3.39 -5.34 26.52
C LEU A 88 -3.41 -4.33 27.68
N ALA A 89 -4.30 -3.34 27.63
CA ALA A 89 -4.39 -2.28 28.60
C ALA A 89 -5.05 -2.72 29.91
N ASP A 90 -4.58 -2.19 31.02
CA ASP A 90 -5.25 -2.25 32.32
C ASP A 90 -6.39 -1.24 32.40
N GLY A 91 -6.21 -0.05 31.80
CA GLY A 91 -7.22 1.01 31.74
C GLY A 91 -7.25 1.67 30.37
N VAL A 92 -8.45 2.04 29.90
CA VAL A 92 -8.62 2.77 28.64
C VAL A 92 -9.65 3.88 28.84
N GLU A 93 -9.22 5.11 28.56
CA GLU A 93 -10.03 6.31 28.68
C GLU A 93 -9.95 7.10 27.36
N VAL A 94 -11.11 7.56 26.89
CA VAL A 94 -11.18 8.50 25.78
C VAL A 94 -11.38 9.88 26.38
N LEU A 95 -10.39 10.73 26.21
CA LEU A 95 -10.38 12.10 26.70
C LEU A 95 -10.57 13.03 25.51
N ASN A 96 -11.32 14.10 25.70
CA ASN A 96 -11.35 15.20 24.77
C ASN A 96 -10.59 16.35 25.43
N LEU A 97 -9.41 16.67 24.89
CA LEU A 97 -8.62 17.77 25.40
C LEU A 97 -8.94 19.02 24.58
N ASP A 98 -9.23 20.10 25.30
CA ASP A 98 -9.24 21.45 24.76
C ASP A 98 -7.86 22.07 25.07
N GLY A 99 -7.13 22.47 24.04
CA GLY A 99 -5.78 23.00 24.21
C GLY A 99 -5.26 23.73 22.98
N THR A 100 -4.20 24.52 23.15
CA THR A 100 -3.61 25.38 22.10
C THR A 100 -2.94 24.62 20.95
N SER A 101 -2.61 23.34 21.12
CA SER A 101 -1.86 22.54 20.12
C SER A 101 -2.74 21.81 19.09
N CYS A 102 -4.06 21.85 19.25
CA CYS A 102 -4.99 21.22 18.32
C CYS A 102 -6.35 21.93 18.43
N SER A 103 -7.01 22.18 17.30
CA SER A 103 -8.30 22.89 17.27
C SER A 103 -9.33 22.18 18.15
N ASN A 104 -10.10 22.93 18.95
CA ASN A 104 -11.17 22.50 19.86
C ASN A 104 -11.65 21.05 19.69
N ASN A 105 -11.66 20.27 20.79
CA ASN A 105 -12.11 18.88 20.86
C ASN A 105 -11.18 17.83 20.22
N CYS A 106 -9.95 17.73 20.72
CA CYS A 106 -8.98 16.75 20.23
C CYS A 106 -9.18 15.40 20.93
N PRO A 107 -9.54 14.33 20.19
CA PRO A 107 -9.72 13.02 20.79
C PRO A 107 -8.35 12.45 21.16
N VAL A 108 -8.17 12.18 22.45
CA VAL A 108 -6.98 11.56 23.02
C VAL A 108 -7.37 10.21 23.60
N LEU A 109 -6.66 9.17 23.16
CA LEU A 109 -6.80 7.84 23.74
C LEU A 109 -5.72 7.67 24.80
N LYS A 110 -6.14 7.63 26.07
CA LYS A 110 -5.29 7.31 27.20
C LYS A 110 -5.37 5.81 27.48
N ILE A 111 -4.23 5.15 27.45
CA ILE A 111 -4.06 3.73 27.73
C ILE A 111 -3.15 3.59 28.93
N THR A 112 -3.64 2.96 29.99
CA THR A 112 -2.86 2.62 31.18
C THR A 112 -2.44 1.16 31.09
N LYS A 113 -1.15 0.87 31.23
CA LYS A 113 -0.63 -0.49 31.28
C LYS A 113 0.53 -0.55 32.26
N ASP A 114 0.51 -1.53 33.16
CA ASP A 114 1.53 -1.72 34.20
C ASP A 114 1.73 -0.45 35.07
N GLY A 115 0.64 0.30 35.29
CA GLY A 115 0.65 1.58 36.01
C GLY A 115 1.21 2.78 35.23
N VAL A 116 1.60 2.61 33.97
CA VAL A 116 2.13 3.68 33.12
C VAL A 116 1.06 4.14 32.11
N ASP A 117 0.84 5.45 32.06
CA ASP A 117 -0.09 6.08 31.14
C ASP A 117 0.59 6.43 29.81
N LYS A 118 0.03 5.92 28.71
CA LYS A 118 0.36 6.28 27.33
C LYS A 118 -0.80 7.03 26.71
N LYS A 119 -0.54 8.19 26.10
CA LYS A 119 -1.58 8.98 25.43
C LYS A 119 -1.32 9.01 23.93
N TYR A 120 -2.29 8.58 23.13
CA TYR A 120 -2.26 8.71 21.68
C TYR A 120 -3.10 9.92 21.28
N LYS A 121 -2.49 10.88 20.60
CA LYS A 121 -3.18 12.09 20.15
C LYS A 121 -2.87 12.42 18.70
N TYR A 122 -3.82 13.09 18.08
CA TYR A 122 -3.62 13.72 16.79
C TYR A 122 -2.78 14.99 16.99
N ASN A 123 -1.68 15.10 16.25
CA ASN A 123 -0.84 16.29 16.20
C ASN A 123 -0.96 16.93 14.81
N SER A 124 -1.18 18.24 14.77
CA SER A 124 -1.43 19.01 13.55
C SER A 124 -0.39 20.12 13.41
N ASP A 125 0.80 19.79 12.89
CA ASP A 125 1.89 20.75 12.70
C ASP A 125 2.04 21.14 11.23
N ASN A 126 1.62 22.34 10.82
CA ASN A 126 1.96 22.98 9.52
C ASN A 126 2.04 22.01 8.31
N ASN A 127 0.99 21.21 8.07
CA ASN A 127 0.87 20.17 7.01
C ASN A 127 1.50 18.79 7.28
N ASN A 128 2.06 18.57 8.46
CA ASN A 128 2.57 17.29 8.94
C ASN A 128 1.66 16.72 10.03
N ASN A 129 0.41 16.43 9.67
CA ASN A 129 -0.49 15.89 10.66
C ASN A 129 -0.19 14.41 10.88
N LYS A 130 0.00 14.04 12.13
CA LYS A 130 0.52 12.73 12.52
C LYS A 130 -0.14 12.26 13.81
N ILE A 131 0.00 10.97 14.09
CA ILE A 131 -0.38 10.41 15.39
C ILE A 131 0.89 10.36 16.21
N ILE A 132 0.85 10.92 17.41
CA ILE A 132 1.96 10.88 18.35
C ILE A 132 1.56 10.14 19.61
N LEU A 133 2.54 9.41 20.13
CA LEU A 133 2.54 8.88 21.48
C LEU A 133 3.12 9.96 22.40
N ASP A 134 2.25 10.55 23.21
CA ASP A 134 2.55 11.62 24.17
C ASP A 134 3.00 11.00 25.49
N THR A 135 4.29 10.66 25.53
CA THR A 135 5.04 10.24 26.72
C THR A 135 6.10 11.31 27.05
N THR A 136 7.03 11.02 27.97
CA THR A 136 8.16 11.92 28.28
C THR A 136 9.03 12.22 27.07
N LEU A 137 9.10 11.31 26.10
CA LEU A 137 9.77 11.47 24.82
C LEU A 137 8.76 11.20 23.70
N PRO A 138 8.11 12.24 23.16
CA PRO A 138 7.10 12.07 22.12
C PRO A 138 7.65 11.29 20.93
N ALA A 139 6.90 10.26 20.51
CA ALA A 139 7.27 9.42 19.38
C ALA A 139 6.17 9.42 18.32
N ASP A 140 6.57 9.49 17.06
CA ASP A 140 5.64 9.44 15.93
C ASP A 140 5.19 7.99 15.73
N VAL A 141 3.87 7.78 15.75
CA VAL A 141 3.23 6.48 15.48
C VAL A 141 3.07 6.28 13.97
N THR A 142 2.89 7.37 13.24
CA THR A 142 2.80 7.40 11.77
C THR A 142 4.12 7.87 11.16
N THR A 143 4.48 7.29 10.02
CA THR A 143 5.65 7.72 9.23
C THR A 143 5.48 9.12 8.62
N ASN A 144 6.60 9.72 8.19
CA ASN A 144 6.61 11.03 7.54
C ASN A 144 5.99 11.04 6.12
N ASN A 145 5.71 9.88 5.52
CA ASN A 145 5.17 9.81 4.16
C ASN A 145 3.65 9.97 4.11
N VAL A 146 2.99 9.89 5.27
CA VAL A 146 1.54 9.99 5.38
C VAL A 146 1.13 11.23 6.17
N ASN A 147 -0.10 11.67 5.92
CA ASN A 147 -0.75 12.79 6.58
C ASN A 147 -2.10 12.34 7.14
N VAL A 148 -2.28 12.49 8.44
CA VAL A 148 -3.51 12.08 9.11
C VAL A 148 -4.53 13.21 8.95
N SER A 149 -5.68 12.89 8.38
CA SER A 149 -6.73 13.90 8.14
C SER A 149 -7.87 13.81 9.15
N ASN A 150 -8.06 12.65 9.75
CA ASN A 150 -9.02 12.46 10.82
C ASN A 150 -8.53 11.32 11.73
N LEU A 151 -8.63 11.54 13.04
CA LEU A 151 -8.49 10.51 14.05
C LEU A 151 -9.59 10.77 15.07
N SER A 152 -10.40 9.76 15.36
CA SER A 152 -11.37 9.84 16.44
C SER A 152 -11.46 8.55 17.22
N PHE A 153 -11.75 8.71 18.50
CA PHE A 153 -11.98 7.64 19.45
C PHE A 153 -13.38 7.84 20.03
N THR A 154 -14.17 6.78 20.09
CA THR A 154 -15.52 6.85 20.67
C THR A 154 -15.76 5.61 21.51
N LYS A 155 -16.18 5.81 22.76
CA LYS A 155 -16.61 4.71 23.62
C LYS A 155 -18.01 4.27 23.18
N THR A 156 -18.16 2.97 22.93
CA THR A 156 -19.45 2.34 22.60
C THR A 156 -20.22 2.01 23.86
N SER A 157 -21.55 1.84 23.76
CA SER A 157 -22.43 1.44 24.87
C SER A 157 -21.97 0.15 25.55
N ASP A 158 -21.40 -0.75 24.76
CA ASP A 158 -21.03 -2.11 25.17
C ASP A 158 -19.62 -2.16 25.78
N GLY A 159 -19.03 -0.99 26.05
CA GLY A 159 -17.70 -0.86 26.65
C GLY A 159 -16.52 -1.03 25.69
N GLY A 160 -16.77 -1.24 24.39
CA GLY A 160 -15.73 -1.22 23.36
C GLY A 160 -15.29 0.20 22.98
N ILE A 161 -14.10 0.33 22.41
CA ILE A 161 -13.57 1.58 21.85
C ILE A 161 -13.58 1.49 20.34
N GLN A 162 -14.33 2.39 19.70
CA GLN A 162 -14.32 2.59 18.28
C GLN A 162 -13.18 3.54 17.89
N ILE A 163 -12.36 3.11 16.93
CA ILE A 163 -11.29 3.91 16.34
C ILE A 163 -11.70 4.22 14.89
N GLN A 164 -11.70 5.49 14.51
CA GLN A 164 -11.82 5.91 13.12
C GLN A 164 -10.58 6.72 12.73
N LEU A 165 -9.96 6.30 11.65
CA LEU A 165 -8.69 6.85 11.16
C LEU A 165 -8.82 7.16 9.67
N THR A 166 -8.46 8.36 9.25
CA THR A 166 -8.33 8.70 7.83
C THR A 166 -6.94 9.21 7.54
N ILE A 167 -6.20 8.47 6.72
CA ILE A 167 -4.84 8.81 6.29
C ILE A 167 -4.85 9.20 4.81
N LYS A 168 -4.02 10.18 4.45
CA LYS A 168 -3.76 10.64 3.10
C LYS A 168 -2.26 10.55 2.82
N GLU A 169 -1.85 10.17 1.63
CA GLU A 169 -0.44 10.27 1.23
C GLU A 169 0.03 11.73 1.23
N LYS A 170 1.25 12.02 1.71
CA LYS A 170 1.88 13.32 1.46
C LYS A 170 2.32 13.39 0.01
N GLN A 171 1.68 14.28 -0.76
CA GLN A 171 2.09 14.54 -2.12
C GLN A 171 3.45 15.24 -2.12
N GLN A 172 4.53 14.48 -2.33
CA GLN A 172 5.83 15.09 -2.56
C GLN A 172 6.15 15.25 -4.05
N TYR A 173 5.63 14.43 -4.97
CA TYR A 173 6.07 14.51 -6.38
C TYR A 173 5.05 14.16 -7.48
N VAL A 174 3.77 13.93 -7.17
CA VAL A 174 2.81 13.49 -8.20
C VAL A 174 1.77 14.58 -8.48
N LYS A 175 2.05 15.43 -9.48
CA LYS A 175 1.14 16.50 -9.96
C LYS A 175 -0.20 15.99 -10.52
N MET A 176 -0.41 14.68 -10.65
CA MET A 176 -1.56 14.10 -11.38
C MET A 176 -2.14 12.81 -10.75
N ALA A 177 -1.72 12.41 -9.54
CA ALA A 177 -2.28 11.23 -8.89
C ALA A 177 -3.30 11.65 -7.83
N GLU A 178 -4.53 11.18 -8.04
CA GLU A 178 -5.53 10.97 -7.00
C GLU A 178 -4.84 10.55 -5.70
N LYS A 179 -4.96 11.40 -4.68
CA LYS A 179 -4.34 11.17 -3.37
C LYS A 179 -4.92 9.86 -2.84
N GLY A 180 -4.06 8.90 -2.48
CA GLY A 180 -4.51 7.73 -1.74
C GLY A 180 -5.12 8.22 -0.43
N VAL A 181 -6.44 8.15 -0.31
CA VAL A 181 -7.18 8.46 0.92
C VAL A 181 -7.78 7.16 1.43
N ILE A 182 -7.47 6.81 2.67
CA ILE A 182 -7.92 5.57 3.27
C ILE A 182 -8.56 5.90 4.60
N THR A 183 -9.83 5.48 4.75
CA THR A 183 -10.56 5.55 6.00
C THR A 183 -10.73 4.15 6.55
N LEU A 184 -10.20 3.91 7.75
CA LEU A 184 -10.41 2.68 8.50
C LEU A 184 -11.26 2.96 9.72
N LYS A 185 -12.15 2.02 10.03
CA LYS A 185 -13.01 2.05 11.21
C LYS A 185 -13.00 0.67 11.84
N THR A 186 -12.73 0.61 13.15
CA THR A 186 -12.74 -0.66 13.91
C THR A 186 -13.29 -0.43 15.30
N THR A 187 -13.79 -1.49 15.93
CA THR A 187 -14.21 -1.48 17.34
C THR A 187 -13.44 -2.54 18.10
N VAL A 188 -12.82 -2.13 19.20
CA VAL A 188 -11.91 -2.97 19.98
C VAL A 188 -12.41 -3.08 21.41
N TYR A 189 -12.52 -4.30 21.90
CA TYR A 189 -12.84 -4.59 23.29
C TYR A 189 -11.55 -4.91 24.05
N LYS A 190 -11.47 -4.45 25.31
CA LYS A 190 -10.42 -4.89 26.24
C LYS A 190 -10.55 -6.41 26.43
N ARG A 191 -9.43 -7.12 26.57
CA ARG A 191 -9.46 -8.54 26.90
C ARG A 191 -9.99 -8.68 28.34
N GLY A 192 -11.21 -9.16 28.49
CA GLY A 192 -11.74 -9.55 29.79
C GLY A 192 -10.93 -10.73 30.32
N TYR A 193 -10.17 -10.51 31.40
CA TYR A 193 -9.82 -11.60 32.29
C TYR A 193 -11.10 -11.95 33.04
N LYS A 194 -11.74 -13.05 32.64
CA LYS A 194 -12.74 -13.72 33.48
C LYS A 194 -12.03 -14.37 34.65
#